data_AF-E9F700-F1
#
_entry.id   AF-E9F700-F1
#
_cell.length_a   1.000
_cell.length_b   1.000
_cell.length_c   1.000
_cell.angle_alpha   90.00
_cell.angle_beta   90.00
_cell.angle_gamma   90.00
#
_symmetry.space_group_name_H-M   'P 1'
#
loop_
_entity.id
_entity.type
_entity.pdbx_description
1 polymer ?
#
loop_
_entity_poly.entity_id
_entity_poly.type
_entity_poly.pdbx_seq_one_letter_code
_entity_poly.pdbx_strand_id
1 'polypeptide(L)'
;MRSWLDSTPRPFTSPPFNSPPLSTPPLSTPPSSTPPSSTPSPSTPSPPSYTNSNHINGKYNAHQDSEFKGGYVDIRMQKDVNFCPEKGDIEKIHKDGPWVAAIIFRVKDLPAAMKQGLYCSQDNVDLSGCCFYDDLQSMPPAFQDWGLRLQDWGFTHARRFQLIDLAENPQWKATLFVVSRGIKPLCRFRIQTISVNNILGTAAFTRDEKLAYMYNRAEPERNFNAIYDGMPLRGWWPWPKNSSVSDDQETSLLARFKTILEGSGY
;
A
#
# COMPACT_ATOMS: atom_id res chain seq x y z
N MET A 1 12.59 -15.82 -13.57
CA MET A 1 12.49 -14.66 -12.65
C MET A 1 12.76 -15.17 -11.24
N ARG A 2 13.73 -14.61 -10.51
CA ARG A 2 14.01 -15.04 -9.12
C ARG A 2 12.94 -14.45 -8.18
N SER A 3 12.46 -15.31 -7.30
CA SER A 3 11.42 -15.13 -6.29
C SER A 3 11.88 -14.21 -5.15
N TRP A 4 11.20 -13.10 -4.91
CA TRP A 4 11.48 -12.16 -3.81
C TRP A 4 11.04 -12.63 -2.41
N LEU A 5 10.48 -13.83 -2.28
CA LEU A 5 9.99 -14.37 -0.98
C LEU A 5 11.00 -15.26 -0.24
N ASP A 6 12.24 -15.40 -0.73
CA ASP A 6 13.18 -16.38 -0.16
C ASP A 6 14.02 -15.85 1.02
N SER A 7 13.73 -14.63 1.50
CA SER A 7 14.47 -14.01 2.61
C SER A 7 13.85 -14.42 3.95
N THR A 8 14.15 -15.63 4.43
CA THR A 8 13.80 -16.08 5.78
C THR A 8 14.60 -15.33 6.85
N PRO A 9 13.97 -14.66 7.83
CA PRO A 9 14.69 -14.14 9.00
C PRO A 9 14.99 -15.27 9.99
N ARG A 10 16.24 -15.33 10.48
CA ARG A 10 16.64 -16.26 11.56
C ARG A 10 15.83 -15.99 12.84
N PRO A 11 15.39 -17.04 13.57
CA PRO A 11 14.68 -16.84 14.83
C PRO A 11 15.64 -16.34 15.92
N PHE A 12 15.34 -15.18 16.50
CA PHE A 12 15.89 -14.75 17.78
C PHE A 12 15.18 -15.51 18.90
N THR A 13 15.91 -16.37 19.59
CA THR A 13 15.48 -16.97 20.86
C THR A 13 15.80 -16.01 22.00
N SER A 14 14.77 -15.63 22.77
CA SER A 14 14.93 -14.95 24.06
C SER A 14 14.33 -15.83 25.17
N PRO A 15 14.94 -15.87 26.37
CA PRO A 15 14.59 -16.81 27.44
C PRO A 15 13.34 -16.37 28.24
N PRO A 16 12.72 -17.29 29.01
CA PRO A 16 11.46 -17.02 29.70
C PRO A 16 11.70 -16.19 30.96
N PHE A 17 10.94 -15.11 31.11
CA PHE A 17 10.81 -14.37 32.37
C PHE A 17 9.63 -14.94 33.16
N ASN A 18 9.92 -15.49 34.35
CA ASN A 18 8.92 -15.82 35.36
C ASN A 18 8.47 -14.55 36.06
N SER A 19 7.16 -14.38 36.27
CA SER A 19 6.60 -13.39 37.20
C SER A 19 5.45 -14.00 38.01
N PRO A 20 5.41 -13.77 39.35
CA PRO A 20 4.38 -14.31 40.25
C PRO A 20 3.07 -13.48 40.24
N PRO A 21 1.96 -13.99 40.82
CA PRO A 21 0.63 -13.42 40.64
C PRO A 21 0.39 -12.14 41.46
N LEU A 22 -0.38 -11.22 40.89
CA LEU A 22 -0.78 -9.94 41.48
C LEU A 22 -2.15 -10.08 42.17
N SER A 23 -2.21 -9.64 43.44
CA SER A 23 -3.44 -9.55 44.25
C SER A 23 -4.25 -8.30 43.88
N THR A 24 -5.57 -8.45 43.77
CA THR A 24 -6.55 -7.38 43.50
C THR A 24 -6.99 -6.63 44.77
N PRO A 25 -7.15 -5.30 44.70
CA PRO A 25 -8.10 -4.56 45.54
C PRO A 25 -9.10 -3.72 44.70
N PRO A 26 -10.14 -3.15 45.34
CA PRO A 26 -11.45 -2.98 44.71
C PRO A 26 -11.70 -1.63 44.02
N LEU A 27 -12.77 -1.69 43.23
CA LEU A 27 -13.44 -0.70 42.38
C LEU A 27 -13.61 0.68 43.04
N SER A 28 -13.18 1.72 42.33
CA SER A 28 -13.56 3.12 42.56
C SER A 28 -13.82 3.80 41.21
N THR A 29 -15.05 4.25 40.97
CA THR A 29 -15.43 5.24 39.94
C THR A 29 -15.00 6.64 40.42
N PRO A 30 -14.60 7.62 39.58
CA PRO A 30 -15.41 8.26 38.50
C PRO A 30 -14.50 8.84 37.36
N PRO A 31 -14.78 9.94 36.61
CA PRO A 31 -16.01 10.50 36.03
C PRO A 31 -15.97 10.55 34.47
N SER A 32 -17.09 11.00 33.91
CA SER A 32 -17.35 11.29 32.49
C SER A 32 -16.18 11.99 31.77
N SER A 33 -15.66 11.37 30.71
CA SER A 33 -14.66 11.95 29.80
C SER A 33 -15.27 12.08 28.40
N THR A 34 -15.24 13.32 27.91
CA THR A 34 -15.46 13.75 26.53
C THR A 34 -14.79 12.83 25.49
N PRO A 35 -15.39 12.65 24.30
CA PRO A 35 -14.84 11.76 23.28
C PRO A 35 -13.49 12.26 22.78
N PRO A 36 -12.48 11.40 22.61
CA PRO A 36 -11.21 11.80 22.03
C PRO A 36 -11.41 12.18 20.56
N SER A 37 -10.90 13.36 20.23
CA SER A 37 -10.76 13.89 18.88
C SER A 37 -10.16 12.82 17.98
N SER A 38 -10.91 12.43 16.95
CA SER A 38 -10.49 11.56 15.86
C SER A 38 -9.19 12.08 15.25
N THR A 39 -8.09 11.36 15.48
CA THR A 39 -6.82 11.55 14.79
C THR A 39 -7.05 11.38 13.28
N PRO A 40 -6.66 12.33 12.41
CA PRO A 40 -6.80 12.15 10.98
C PRO A 40 -5.89 11.02 10.52
N SER A 41 -6.48 10.06 9.79
CA SER A 41 -5.75 9.03 9.04
C SER A 41 -4.70 9.69 8.13
N PRO A 42 -3.54 9.03 7.88
CA PRO A 42 -2.54 9.56 6.97
C PRO A 42 -3.17 9.85 5.61
N SER A 43 -3.22 11.13 5.25
CA SER A 43 -3.88 11.62 4.05
C SER A 43 -3.15 11.15 2.79
N THR A 44 -3.90 10.50 1.89
CA THR A 44 -3.45 10.16 0.54
C THR A 44 -2.94 11.43 -0.18
N PRO A 45 -1.84 11.37 -0.97
CA PRO A 45 -1.38 12.51 -1.73
C PRO A 45 -2.50 13.06 -2.64
N SER A 46 -2.82 14.34 -2.53
CA SER A 46 -3.90 14.95 -3.30
C SER A 46 -3.53 15.02 -4.78
N PRO A 47 -4.43 14.57 -5.69
CA PRO A 47 -4.22 14.74 -7.13
C PRO A 47 -4.34 16.23 -7.54
N PRO A 48 -3.86 16.61 -8.74
CA PRO A 48 -4.17 17.91 -9.32
C PRO A 48 -5.69 18.08 -9.51
N SER A 49 -6.20 19.31 -9.47
CA SER A 49 -7.63 19.59 -9.64
C SER A 49 -8.09 19.28 -11.07
N TYR A 50 -9.11 18.43 -11.20
CA TYR A 50 -9.81 18.15 -12.45
C TYR A 50 -11.19 18.82 -12.44
N THR A 51 -11.63 19.37 -13.58
CA THR A 51 -13.00 19.89 -13.73
C THR A 51 -13.95 18.75 -14.14
N ASN A 52 -15.23 18.81 -13.75
CA ASN A 52 -16.22 17.75 -14.01
C ASN A 52 -16.31 17.30 -15.49
N SER A 53 -16.10 18.21 -16.45
CA SER A 53 -16.10 17.88 -17.88
C SER A 53 -14.92 17.00 -18.28
N ASN A 54 -13.77 17.16 -17.63
CA ASN A 54 -12.56 16.39 -17.93
C ASN A 54 -12.71 14.94 -17.49
N HIS A 55 -13.47 14.68 -16.42
CA HIS A 55 -13.69 13.32 -15.93
C HIS A 55 -14.31 12.41 -16.99
N ILE A 56 -15.37 12.84 -17.68
CA ILE A 56 -16.09 12.00 -18.64
C ILE A 56 -15.24 11.76 -19.89
N ASN A 57 -14.65 12.83 -20.44
CA ASN A 57 -13.80 12.73 -21.64
C ASN A 57 -12.55 11.89 -21.36
N GLY A 58 -11.92 12.07 -20.19
CA GLY A 58 -10.79 11.26 -19.75
C GLY A 58 -11.12 9.77 -19.67
N LYS A 59 -12.29 9.40 -19.12
CA LYS A 59 -12.73 7.98 -19.07
C LYS A 59 -12.83 7.38 -20.47
N TYR A 60 -13.54 8.06 -21.38
CA TYR A 60 -13.75 7.57 -22.73
C TYR A 60 -12.42 7.40 -23.48
N ASN A 61 -11.55 8.41 -23.41
CA ASN A 61 -10.24 8.39 -24.07
C ASN A 61 -9.35 7.27 -23.51
N ALA A 62 -9.33 7.05 -22.19
CA ALA A 62 -8.52 6.00 -21.58
C ALA A 62 -8.90 4.58 -22.02
N HIS A 63 -10.19 4.35 -22.31
CA HIS A 63 -10.66 3.05 -22.81
C HIS A 63 -10.32 2.82 -24.28
N GLN A 64 -10.32 3.87 -25.10
CA GLN A 64 -9.95 3.77 -26.52
C GLN A 64 -8.44 3.70 -26.74
N ASP A 65 -7.67 4.30 -25.83
CA ASP A 65 -6.24 4.44 -26.00
C ASP A 65 -5.49 3.12 -25.72
N SER A 66 -5.06 2.50 -26.82
CA SER A 66 -4.23 1.29 -26.80
C SER A 66 -2.75 1.56 -26.52
N GLU A 67 -2.35 2.84 -26.36
CA GLU A 67 -0.96 3.30 -26.41
C GLU A 67 -0.26 3.48 -25.05
N PHE A 68 -0.79 2.90 -23.97
CA PHE A 68 -0.08 2.86 -22.67
C PHE A 68 1.11 1.87 -22.67
N LYS A 69 2.04 2.08 -23.59
CA LYS A 69 3.20 1.22 -23.89
C LYS A 69 4.53 1.86 -23.51
N GLY A 70 4.53 3.02 -22.83
CA GLY A 70 5.77 3.69 -22.40
C GLY A 70 6.51 2.99 -21.27
N GLY A 71 5.79 2.14 -20.53
CA GLY A 71 6.34 1.33 -19.45
C GLY A 71 5.23 0.85 -18.53
N TYR A 72 5.63 0.21 -17.43
CA TYR A 72 4.70 -0.16 -16.37
C TYR A 72 5.34 -0.06 -14.99
N VAL A 73 4.49 0.11 -13.98
CA VAL A 73 4.88 0.24 -12.58
C VAL A 73 4.07 -0.75 -11.78
N ASP A 74 4.74 -1.62 -11.03
CA ASP A 74 4.13 -2.56 -10.09
C ASP A 74 4.41 -2.09 -8.66
N ILE A 75 3.36 -1.79 -7.91
CA ILE A 75 3.44 -1.40 -6.51
C ILE A 75 2.74 -2.45 -5.66
N ARG A 76 3.49 -3.03 -4.71
CA ARG A 76 3.00 -4.03 -3.76
C ARG A 76 2.80 -3.40 -2.39
N MET A 77 1.64 -3.66 -1.78
CA MET A 77 1.19 -3.04 -0.55
C MET A 77 0.63 -4.06 0.42
N GLN A 78 0.68 -3.75 1.72
CA GLN A 78 -0.02 -4.51 2.75
C GLN A 78 -0.61 -3.61 3.84
N LYS A 79 -1.66 -4.10 4.50
CA LYS A 79 -2.40 -3.36 5.53
C LYS A 79 -1.51 -2.86 6.66
N ASP A 80 -0.67 -3.73 7.17
CA ASP A 80 0.34 -3.43 8.18
C ASP A 80 1.68 -3.90 7.64
N VAL A 81 2.66 -3.02 7.53
CA VAL A 81 3.97 -3.39 6.95
C VAL A 81 4.80 -4.31 7.83
N ASN A 82 4.45 -4.43 9.11
CA ASN A 82 5.05 -5.39 10.04
C ASN A 82 4.32 -6.75 10.03
N PHE A 83 3.23 -6.87 9.28
CA PHE A 83 2.53 -8.12 9.04
C PHE A 83 3.43 -9.08 8.27
N CYS A 84 3.61 -10.28 8.81
CA CYS A 84 4.17 -11.42 8.11
C CYS A 84 3.00 -12.33 7.68
N PRO A 85 2.65 -12.39 6.38
CA PRO A 85 1.49 -13.14 5.90
C PRO A 85 1.52 -14.63 6.24
N GLU A 86 2.72 -15.19 6.37
CA GLU A 86 3.00 -16.60 6.61
C GLU A 86 2.57 -17.07 8.00
N LYS A 87 2.59 -16.20 9.01
CA LYS A 87 2.58 -16.64 10.43
C LYS A 87 1.20 -16.96 11.02
N GLY A 88 0.12 -16.99 10.24
CA GLY A 88 -1.18 -17.55 10.65
C GLY A 88 -1.98 -16.80 11.75
N ASP A 89 -1.33 -16.15 12.71
CA ASP A 89 -1.90 -15.64 13.97
C ASP A 89 -2.71 -14.32 13.86
N ILE A 90 -3.00 -13.85 12.65
CA ILE A 90 -3.38 -12.44 12.42
C ILE A 90 -4.86 -12.11 12.69
N GLU A 91 -5.74 -13.11 12.77
CA GLU A 91 -7.15 -12.85 13.13
C GLU A 91 -7.27 -12.17 14.51
N LYS A 92 -6.28 -12.35 15.38
CA LYS A 92 -6.21 -11.69 16.69
C LYS A 92 -5.86 -10.20 16.62
N ILE A 93 -5.15 -9.76 15.57
CA ILE A 93 -4.58 -8.40 15.47
C ILE A 93 -5.47 -7.49 14.60
N HIS A 94 -6.12 -8.02 13.57
CA HIS A 94 -6.96 -7.23 12.67
C HIS A 94 -8.41 -7.72 12.66
N LYS A 95 -9.29 -7.03 13.40
CA LYS A 95 -10.74 -7.31 13.43
C LYS A 95 -11.41 -7.30 12.06
N ASP A 96 -10.89 -6.51 11.12
CA ASP A 96 -11.36 -6.45 9.73
C ASP A 96 -10.58 -7.34 8.76
N GLY A 97 -9.71 -8.22 9.27
CA GLY A 97 -8.84 -9.10 8.50
C GLY A 97 -7.64 -8.41 7.84
N PRO A 98 -6.55 -9.14 7.57
CA PRO A 98 -5.45 -8.64 6.76
C PRO A 98 -5.85 -8.53 5.28
N TRP A 99 -5.23 -7.60 4.58
CA TRP A 99 -5.26 -7.54 3.12
C TRP A 99 -3.85 -7.28 2.59
N VAL A 100 -3.59 -7.81 1.40
CA VAL A 100 -2.41 -7.50 0.59
C VAL A 100 -2.92 -6.98 -0.75
N ALA A 101 -2.22 -6.02 -1.33
CA ALA A 101 -2.63 -5.40 -2.57
C ALA A 101 -1.47 -5.26 -3.56
N ALA A 102 -1.81 -5.27 -4.85
CA ALA A 102 -0.90 -5.01 -5.93
C ALA A 102 -1.59 -4.09 -6.94
N ILE A 103 -0.96 -2.97 -7.28
CA ILE A 103 -1.43 -2.08 -8.34
C ILE A 103 -0.40 -2.05 -9.45
N ILE A 104 -0.85 -2.33 -10.67
CA ILE A 104 -0.04 -2.23 -11.87
C ILE A 104 -0.52 -1.05 -12.68
N PHE A 105 0.33 -0.03 -12.82
CA PHE A 105 0.14 1.09 -13.74
C PHE A 105 0.73 0.74 -15.10
N ARG A 106 0.00 1.08 -16.16
CA ARG A 106 0.51 1.19 -17.53
C ARG A 106 0.57 2.68 -17.85
N VAL A 107 1.75 3.15 -18.27
CA VAL A 107 2.01 4.58 -18.49
C VAL A 107 2.39 4.83 -19.94
N LYS A 108 2.06 6.01 -20.48
CA LYS A 108 2.50 6.46 -21.82
C LYS A 108 3.96 6.89 -21.85
N ASP A 109 4.43 7.49 -20.77
CA ASP A 109 5.78 8.01 -20.60
C ASP A 109 6.22 7.79 -19.15
N LEU A 110 7.17 6.88 -18.94
CA LEU A 110 7.65 6.52 -17.61
C LEU A 110 8.44 7.65 -16.93
N PRO A 111 9.43 8.29 -17.57
CA PRO A 111 10.07 9.49 -17.04
C PRO A 111 9.07 10.58 -16.62
N ALA A 112 8.07 10.89 -17.47
CA ALA A 112 7.06 11.87 -17.12
C ALA A 112 6.22 11.44 -15.91
N ALA A 113 5.81 10.17 -15.83
CA ALA A 113 5.06 9.64 -14.69
C ALA A 113 5.85 9.66 -13.38
N MET A 114 7.17 9.46 -13.43
CA MET A 114 8.07 9.60 -12.28
C MET A 114 8.14 11.05 -11.81
N LYS A 115 8.40 11.98 -12.73
CA LYS A 115 8.58 13.41 -12.43
C LYS A 115 7.29 14.09 -11.96
N GLN A 116 6.18 13.82 -12.64
CA GLN A 116 4.87 14.41 -12.33
C GLN A 116 4.25 13.75 -11.11
N GLY A 117 4.51 12.46 -10.91
CA GLY A 117 3.96 11.64 -9.82
C GLY A 117 2.75 10.83 -10.27
N LEU A 118 2.60 9.65 -9.68
CA LEU A 118 1.39 8.84 -9.81
C LEU A 118 0.43 9.19 -8.68
N TYR A 119 -0.79 9.59 -9.02
CA TYR A 119 -1.83 9.94 -8.06
C TYR A 119 -3.08 9.15 -8.40
N CYS A 120 -3.56 8.34 -7.45
CA CYS A 120 -4.86 7.71 -7.58
C CYS A 120 -5.70 7.93 -6.33
N SER A 121 -7.01 8.01 -6.56
CA SER A 121 -8.05 8.22 -5.57
C SER A 121 -9.28 7.40 -5.97
N GLN A 122 -10.35 7.53 -5.19
CA GLN A 122 -11.62 6.88 -5.51
C GLN A 122 -12.26 7.41 -6.80
N ASP A 123 -11.99 8.66 -7.18
CA ASP A 123 -12.56 9.27 -8.39
C ASP A 123 -11.98 8.65 -9.67
N ASN A 124 -10.77 8.10 -9.58
CA ASN A 124 -10.12 7.38 -10.67
C ASN A 124 -10.73 6.00 -10.93
N VAL A 125 -11.62 5.51 -10.04
CA VAL A 125 -12.21 4.19 -10.19
C VAL A 125 -13.18 4.18 -11.36
N ASP A 126 -12.91 3.28 -12.30
CA ASP A 126 -13.88 2.85 -13.28
C ASP A 126 -14.66 1.65 -12.72
N LEU A 127 -15.92 1.91 -12.41
CA LEU A 127 -16.83 0.92 -11.85
C LEU A 127 -17.12 -0.22 -12.83
N SER A 128 -17.01 0.02 -14.15
CA SER A 128 -17.29 -1.00 -15.16
C SER A 128 -16.29 -2.16 -15.14
N GLY A 129 -15.04 -1.89 -14.73
CA GLY A 129 -13.98 -2.88 -14.63
C GLY A 129 -13.85 -3.55 -13.25
N CYS A 130 -14.68 -3.21 -12.26
CA CYS A 130 -14.57 -3.74 -10.91
C CYS A 130 -15.26 -5.11 -10.77
N CYS A 131 -14.57 -6.11 -10.21
CA CYS A 131 -15.13 -7.45 -9.98
C CYS A 131 -14.47 -8.17 -8.80
N PHE A 132 -15.10 -9.26 -8.35
CA PHE A 132 -14.56 -10.19 -7.36
C PHE A 132 -14.07 -11.47 -8.04
N TYR A 133 -13.13 -12.12 -7.37
CA TYR A 133 -12.56 -13.42 -7.72
C TYR A 133 -12.63 -14.28 -6.46
N ASP A 134 -13.35 -15.40 -6.53
CA ASP A 134 -13.46 -16.37 -5.44
C ASP A 134 -12.35 -17.44 -5.48
N ASP A 135 -11.51 -17.39 -6.52
CA ASP A 135 -10.33 -18.22 -6.69
C ASP A 135 -9.19 -17.38 -7.31
N LEU A 136 -8.02 -17.38 -6.66
CA LEU A 136 -6.85 -16.64 -7.11
C LEU A 136 -6.26 -17.18 -8.41
N GLN A 137 -6.54 -18.43 -8.78
CA GLN A 137 -6.09 -19.00 -10.06
C GLN A 137 -6.78 -18.36 -11.26
N SER A 138 -7.97 -17.78 -11.05
CA SER A 138 -8.73 -17.08 -12.09
C SER A 138 -8.30 -15.62 -12.29
N MET A 139 -7.33 -15.14 -11.51
CA MET A 139 -6.73 -13.83 -11.72
C MET A 139 -5.97 -13.77 -13.05
N PRO A 140 -5.86 -12.59 -13.69
CA PRO A 140 -5.11 -12.44 -14.93
C PRO A 140 -3.65 -12.92 -14.79
N PRO A 141 -3.03 -13.45 -15.87
CA PRO A 141 -1.69 -14.05 -15.82
C PRO A 141 -0.62 -13.18 -15.14
N ALA A 142 -0.68 -11.86 -15.33
CA ALA A 142 0.25 -10.91 -14.71
C ALA A 142 0.27 -10.93 -13.16
N PHE A 143 -0.76 -11.51 -12.53
CA PHE A 143 -0.87 -11.63 -11.08
C PHE A 143 -0.93 -13.08 -10.59
N GLN A 144 -0.88 -14.08 -11.47
CA GLN A 144 -1.12 -15.48 -11.11
C GLN A 144 -0.03 -16.03 -10.19
N ASP A 145 1.25 -15.77 -10.52
CA ASP A 145 2.39 -16.18 -9.67
C ASP A 145 2.31 -15.61 -8.25
N TRP A 146 1.80 -14.38 -8.13
CA TRP A 146 1.58 -13.75 -6.83
C TRP A 146 0.38 -14.35 -6.10
N GLY A 147 -0.72 -14.59 -6.82
CA GLY A 147 -1.93 -15.22 -6.28
C GLY A 147 -1.67 -16.60 -5.69
N LEU A 148 -0.91 -17.45 -6.39
CA LEU A 148 -0.57 -18.81 -5.93
C LEU A 148 0.18 -18.79 -4.58
N ARG A 149 1.14 -17.88 -4.40
CA ARG A 149 1.89 -17.77 -3.13
C ARG A 149 1.02 -17.25 -2.00
N LEU A 150 0.12 -16.33 -2.29
CA LEU A 150 -0.84 -15.85 -1.30
C LEU A 150 -1.82 -16.95 -0.90
N GLN A 151 -2.16 -17.85 -1.82
CA GLN A 151 -3.01 -19.01 -1.55
C GLN A 151 -2.40 -19.95 -0.50
N ASP A 152 -1.08 -20.19 -0.58
CA ASP A 152 -0.34 -20.96 0.44
C ASP A 152 -0.41 -20.31 1.83
N TRP A 153 -0.66 -19.00 1.89
CA TRP A 153 -0.83 -18.23 3.14
C TRP A 153 -2.29 -18.04 3.55
N GLY A 154 -3.20 -18.79 2.92
CA GLY A 154 -4.63 -18.83 3.22
C GLY A 154 -5.44 -17.68 2.62
N PHE A 155 -4.87 -16.89 1.72
CA PHE A 155 -5.62 -15.88 0.98
C PHE A 155 -6.36 -16.56 -0.18
N THR A 156 -7.67 -16.37 -0.25
CA THR A 156 -8.53 -17.15 -1.15
C THR A 156 -9.38 -16.28 -2.06
N HIS A 157 -9.56 -15.00 -1.71
CA HIS A 157 -10.44 -14.11 -2.44
C HIS A 157 -9.68 -12.87 -2.90
N ALA A 158 -10.06 -12.35 -4.07
CA ALA A 158 -9.55 -11.08 -4.56
C ALA A 158 -10.66 -10.16 -5.07
N ARG A 159 -10.39 -8.85 -5.03
CA ARG A 159 -11.20 -7.82 -5.64
C ARG A 159 -10.34 -6.98 -6.55
N ARG A 160 -10.80 -6.79 -7.79
CA ARG A 160 -10.15 -5.94 -8.79
C ARG A 160 -10.84 -4.59 -8.83
N PHE A 161 -10.02 -3.55 -8.90
CA PHE A 161 -10.42 -2.19 -9.25
C PHE A 161 -9.72 -1.80 -10.53
N GLN A 162 -10.49 -1.27 -11.49
CA GLN A 162 -9.93 -0.62 -12.66
C GLN A 162 -9.80 0.87 -12.37
N LEU A 163 -8.65 1.44 -12.70
CA LEU A 163 -8.30 2.83 -12.45
C LEU A 163 -7.87 3.50 -13.75
N ILE A 164 -8.24 4.75 -13.89
CA ILE A 164 -7.95 5.56 -15.08
C ILE A 164 -7.56 6.98 -14.67
N ASP A 165 -6.64 7.56 -15.42
CA ASP A 165 -6.34 8.98 -15.33
C ASP A 165 -7.54 9.80 -15.84
N LEU A 166 -7.87 10.86 -15.12
CA LEU A 166 -9.04 11.71 -15.37
C LEU A 166 -8.68 12.96 -16.19
N ALA A 167 -7.40 13.12 -16.57
CA ALA A 167 -6.99 14.13 -17.53
C ALA A 167 -7.66 13.92 -18.90
N GLU A 168 -7.86 15.01 -19.64
CA GLU A 168 -8.40 14.99 -21.00
C GLU A 168 -7.58 14.12 -21.95
N ASN A 169 -6.25 14.13 -21.77
CA ASN A 169 -5.32 13.18 -22.36
C ASN A 169 -4.76 12.26 -21.24
N PRO A 170 -5.39 11.11 -20.97
CA PRO A 170 -4.96 10.18 -19.93
C PRO A 170 -3.51 9.74 -20.14
N GLN A 171 -2.68 9.87 -19.10
CA GLN A 171 -1.26 9.48 -19.14
C GLN A 171 -1.02 8.06 -18.62
N TRP A 172 -1.96 7.53 -17.84
CA TRP A 172 -1.88 6.20 -17.27
C TRP A 172 -3.24 5.55 -17.10
N LYS A 173 -3.22 4.22 -17.00
CA LYS A 173 -4.31 3.40 -16.46
C LYS A 173 -3.73 2.38 -15.51
N ALA A 174 -4.52 1.90 -14.56
CA ALA A 174 -4.03 0.92 -13.61
C ALA A 174 -5.07 -0.14 -13.26
N THR A 175 -4.58 -1.29 -12.82
CA THR A 175 -5.40 -2.35 -12.25
C THR A 175 -4.88 -2.62 -10.85
N LEU A 176 -5.75 -2.45 -9.85
CA LEU A 176 -5.48 -2.75 -8.45
C LEU A 176 -6.17 -4.05 -8.08
N PHE A 177 -5.41 -5.03 -7.61
CA PHE A 177 -5.92 -6.22 -6.94
C PHE A 177 -5.74 -6.08 -5.44
N VAL A 178 -6.79 -6.40 -4.70
CA VAL A 178 -6.77 -6.53 -3.24
C VAL A 178 -7.15 -7.95 -2.91
N VAL A 179 -6.32 -8.62 -2.12
CA VAL A 179 -6.48 -10.03 -1.78
C VAL A 179 -6.67 -10.14 -0.27
N SER A 180 -7.59 -11.01 0.15
CA SER A 180 -7.84 -11.31 1.56
C SER A 180 -8.24 -12.77 1.75
N ARG A 181 -8.24 -13.24 3.01
CA ARG A 181 -8.70 -14.58 3.38
C ARG A 181 -10.23 -14.72 3.31
N GLY A 182 -10.96 -13.62 3.22
CA GLY A 182 -12.42 -13.64 3.09
C GLY A 182 -12.97 -12.44 2.32
N ILE A 183 -14.23 -12.56 1.90
CA ILE A 183 -14.92 -11.55 1.10
C ILE A 183 -15.23 -10.29 1.91
N LYS A 184 -15.60 -10.42 3.20
CA LYS A 184 -16.04 -9.29 4.03
C LYS A 184 -15.00 -8.15 4.12
N PRO A 185 -13.69 -8.40 4.34
CA PRO A 185 -12.64 -7.39 4.21
C PRO A 185 -12.65 -6.68 2.85
N LEU A 186 -12.80 -7.43 1.75
CA LEU A 186 -12.79 -6.89 0.38
C LEU A 186 -14.01 -6.02 0.06
N CYS A 187 -15.18 -6.37 0.58
CA CYS A 187 -16.39 -5.55 0.45
C CYS A 187 -16.25 -4.18 1.15
N ARG A 188 -15.54 -4.16 2.28
CA ARG A 188 -15.28 -2.94 3.06
C ARG A 188 -14.11 -2.13 2.52
N PHE A 189 -13.21 -2.75 1.77
CA PHE A 189 -12.05 -2.07 1.19
C PHE A 189 -12.47 -0.87 0.36
N ARG A 190 -11.75 0.23 0.54
CA ARG A 190 -11.86 1.46 -0.24
C ARG A 190 -10.46 1.91 -0.64
N ILE A 191 -10.31 2.53 -1.80
CA ILE A 191 -8.98 2.94 -2.26
C ILE A 191 -8.34 3.98 -1.35
N GLN A 192 -9.12 4.78 -0.63
CA GLN A 192 -8.59 5.70 0.38
C GLN A 192 -7.94 4.99 1.58
N THR A 193 -8.13 3.67 1.73
CA THR A 193 -7.50 2.89 2.81
C THR A 193 -6.05 2.52 2.52
N ILE A 194 -5.59 2.67 1.27
CA ILE A 194 -4.19 2.48 0.89
C ILE A 194 -3.46 3.82 0.85
N SER A 195 -2.21 3.80 1.29
CA SER A 195 -1.30 4.94 1.35
C SER A 195 0.11 4.52 0.98
N VAL A 196 1.01 5.49 0.77
CA VAL A 196 2.44 5.23 0.50
C VAL A 196 3.08 4.42 1.63
N ASN A 197 2.62 4.59 2.87
CA ASN A 197 3.14 3.86 4.03
C ASN A 197 2.81 2.37 4.00
N ASN A 198 1.82 1.95 3.21
CA ASN A 198 1.49 0.54 3.00
C ASN A 198 2.40 -0.14 1.99
N ILE A 199 3.21 0.61 1.23
CA ILE A 199 4.06 0.07 0.16
C ILE A 199 5.23 -0.72 0.75
N LEU A 200 5.35 -1.97 0.31
CA LEU A 200 6.48 -2.86 0.59
C LEU A 200 7.53 -2.81 -0.50
N GLY A 201 7.06 -2.74 -1.74
CA GLY A 201 7.93 -2.77 -2.91
C GLY A 201 7.32 -2.02 -4.07
N THR A 202 8.17 -1.45 -4.91
CA THR A 202 7.78 -0.83 -6.17
C THR A 202 8.84 -1.12 -7.21
N ALA A 203 8.43 -1.61 -8.37
CA ALA A 203 9.30 -1.81 -9.51
C ALA A 203 8.71 -1.08 -10.72
N ALA A 204 9.55 -0.38 -11.48
CA ALA A 204 9.15 0.20 -12.75
C ALA A 204 10.02 -0.31 -13.89
N PHE A 205 9.38 -0.57 -15.02
CA PHE A 205 10.01 -1.13 -16.20
C PHE A 205 9.75 -0.24 -17.41
N THR A 206 10.77 -0.05 -18.23
CA THR A 206 10.64 0.64 -19.51
C THR A 206 9.74 -0.14 -20.48
N ARG A 207 9.41 0.48 -21.61
CA ARG A 207 8.72 -0.18 -22.74
C ARG A 207 9.37 -1.51 -23.15
N ASP A 208 10.70 -1.58 -23.10
CA ASP A 208 11.49 -2.76 -23.49
C ASP A 208 11.74 -3.71 -22.31
N GLU A 209 10.90 -3.61 -21.28
CA GLU A 209 10.89 -4.46 -20.08
C GLU A 209 12.20 -4.41 -19.27
N LYS A 210 12.97 -3.32 -19.40
CA LYS A 210 14.17 -3.11 -18.58
C LYS A 210 13.77 -2.47 -17.26
N LEU A 211 14.26 -3.04 -16.16
CA LEU A 211 14.03 -2.50 -14.83
C LEU A 211 14.72 -1.14 -14.70
N ALA A 212 13.92 -0.08 -14.53
CA ALA A 212 14.37 1.30 -14.46
C ALA A 212 14.32 1.86 -13.02
N TYR A 213 13.52 1.25 -12.16
CA TYR A 213 13.37 1.67 -10.77
C TYR A 213 13.06 0.47 -9.90
N MET A 214 13.66 0.45 -8.72
CA MET A 214 13.35 -0.50 -7.66
C MET A 214 13.30 0.20 -6.32
N TYR A 215 12.27 -0.12 -5.56
CA TYR A 215 12.17 0.15 -4.14
C TYR A 215 11.79 -1.16 -3.46
N ASN A 216 12.55 -1.52 -2.44
CA ASN A 216 12.26 -2.58 -1.48
C ASN A 216 12.42 -2.00 -0.08
N ARG A 217 11.34 -2.00 0.70
CA ARG A 217 11.35 -1.49 2.08
C ARG A 217 12.29 -2.29 2.98
N ALA A 218 12.38 -3.61 2.76
CA ALA A 218 13.17 -4.51 3.61
C ALA A 218 14.66 -4.54 3.24
N GLU A 219 15.00 -4.10 2.03
CA GLU A 219 16.38 -4.09 1.50
C GLU A 219 16.68 -2.71 0.88
N PRO A 220 16.75 -1.61 1.69
CA PRO A 220 16.91 -0.27 1.16
C PRO A 220 18.18 -0.06 0.34
N GLU A 221 19.22 -0.86 0.59
CA GLU A 221 20.48 -0.87 -0.16
C GLU A 221 20.33 -1.34 -1.62
N ARG A 222 19.20 -1.98 -1.96
CA ARG A 222 18.87 -2.37 -3.33
C ARG A 222 17.99 -1.36 -4.05
N ASN A 223 17.63 -0.26 -3.41
CA ASN A 223 16.82 0.78 -4.03
C ASN A 223 17.63 1.53 -5.08
N PHE A 224 17.03 1.75 -6.24
CA PHE A 224 17.64 2.55 -7.29
C PHE A 224 16.60 3.20 -8.20
N ASN A 225 17.01 4.27 -8.86
CA ASN A 225 16.27 4.93 -9.92
C ASN A 225 17.25 5.25 -11.05
N ALA A 226 17.20 4.50 -12.15
CA ALA A 226 18.11 4.66 -13.27
C ALA A 226 17.76 5.83 -14.21
N ILE A 227 16.61 6.49 -14.01
CA ILE A 227 16.15 7.61 -14.86
C ILE A 227 16.55 8.96 -14.24
N TYR A 228 16.38 9.12 -12.93
CA TYR A 228 16.61 10.39 -12.24
C TYR A 228 17.51 10.30 -10.99
N ASP A 229 18.18 9.16 -10.78
CA ASP A 229 19.07 8.92 -9.65
C ASP A 229 18.42 9.30 -8.29
N GLY A 230 18.99 10.29 -7.59
CA GLY A 230 18.52 10.74 -6.28
C GLY A 230 17.37 11.76 -6.32
N MET A 231 16.84 12.11 -7.50
CA MET A 231 15.78 13.12 -7.59
C MET A 231 14.52 12.68 -6.83
N PRO A 232 14.00 13.51 -5.91
CA PRO A 232 12.78 13.20 -5.18
C PRO A 232 11.55 13.04 -6.10
N LEU A 233 10.80 11.97 -5.91
CA LEU A 233 9.61 11.64 -6.71
C LEU A 233 8.31 11.94 -5.95
N ARG A 234 7.31 12.38 -6.71
CA ARG A 234 6.01 12.84 -6.20
C ARG A 234 4.97 11.73 -6.15
N GLY A 235 3.81 11.98 -5.55
CA GLY A 235 2.71 11.01 -5.50
C GLY A 235 3.12 9.68 -4.85
N TRP A 236 2.70 8.58 -5.48
CA TRP A 236 2.77 7.21 -4.95
C TRP A 236 4.13 6.52 -5.09
N TRP A 237 5.12 7.17 -5.68
CA TRP A 237 6.50 6.69 -5.66
C TRP A 237 7.01 6.68 -4.22
N PRO A 238 7.44 5.56 -3.61
CA PRO A 238 7.81 5.53 -2.20
C PRO A 238 9.18 6.16 -1.91
N TRP A 239 10.06 6.23 -2.90
CA TRP A 239 11.44 6.71 -2.78
C TRP A 239 11.96 7.21 -4.16
N PRO A 240 12.95 8.10 -4.25
CA PRO A 240 13.44 8.99 -3.20
C PRO A 240 12.36 10.01 -2.81
N LYS A 241 12.35 10.43 -1.53
CA LYS A 241 11.46 11.48 -1.02
C LYS A 241 12.27 12.68 -0.55
N ASN A 242 11.63 13.85 -0.53
CA ASN A 242 12.22 15.04 0.10
C ASN A 242 12.41 14.76 1.59
N SER A 243 13.64 14.86 2.08
CA SER A 243 13.97 14.75 3.51
C SER A 243 13.28 15.80 4.37
N SER A 244 12.77 16.88 3.79
CA SER A 244 12.04 17.94 4.49
C SER A 244 10.53 17.67 4.69
N VAL A 245 10.02 16.51 4.27
CA VAL A 245 8.57 16.20 4.34
C VAL A 245 8.28 14.96 5.21
N SER A 246 9.30 14.31 5.80
CA SER A 246 9.14 13.06 6.54
C SER A 246 9.29 13.14 8.06
N ASP A 247 9.81 14.23 8.63
CA ASP A 247 10.32 14.16 10.00
C ASP A 247 9.34 14.62 11.08
N ASP A 248 8.26 15.34 10.74
CA ASP A 248 7.28 15.84 11.73
C ASP A 248 6.38 14.75 12.33
N GLN A 249 6.34 13.56 11.72
CA GLN A 249 5.56 12.42 12.23
C GLN A 249 6.43 11.39 12.97
N GLU A 250 7.68 11.19 12.54
CA GLU A 250 8.61 10.25 13.17
C GLU A 250 9.22 10.85 14.46
N THR A 251 9.57 12.14 14.45
CA THR A 251 9.99 12.83 15.69
C THR A 251 8.85 13.00 16.68
N SER A 252 7.60 13.16 16.22
CA SER A 252 6.42 13.24 17.10
C SER A 252 6.12 11.91 17.81
N LEU A 253 6.31 10.78 17.12
CA LEU A 253 6.15 9.45 17.72
C LEU A 253 7.30 9.13 18.69
N LEU A 254 8.56 9.40 18.32
CA LEU A 254 9.70 9.19 19.21
C LEU A 254 9.67 10.12 20.43
N ALA A 255 9.24 11.37 20.27
CA ALA A 255 9.05 12.30 21.38
C ALA A 255 7.93 11.82 22.34
N ARG A 256 6.81 11.34 21.80
CA ARG A 256 5.71 10.76 22.60
C ARG A 256 6.12 9.50 23.36
N PHE A 257 6.89 8.61 22.75
CA PHE A 257 7.37 7.40 23.43
C PHE A 257 8.37 7.72 24.55
N LYS A 258 9.22 8.75 24.36
CA LYS A 258 10.17 9.19 25.38
C LYS A 258 9.46 9.83 26.60
N THR A 259 8.42 10.63 26.37
CA THR A 259 7.62 11.22 27.47
C THR A 259 6.87 10.17 28.31
N ILE A 260 6.45 9.06 27.70
CA ILE A 260 5.75 7.99 28.43
C ILE A 260 6.71 7.20 29.34
N LEU A 261 7.96 7.00 28.91
CA LEU A 261 8.98 6.30 29.68
C LEU A 261 9.60 7.18 30.79
N GLU A 262 9.71 8.48 30.57
CA GLU A 262 10.26 9.42 31.56
C GLU A 262 9.20 9.94 32.54
N GLY A 263 7.90 9.82 32.22
CA GLY A 263 6.78 10.27 33.05
C GLY A 263 6.20 9.24 34.03
N SER A 264 6.72 8.01 34.07
CA SER A 264 6.22 6.92 34.93
C SER A 264 7.06 6.70 36.20
N GLY A 265 7.85 7.70 36.61
CA GLY A 265 8.63 7.67 37.84
C GLY A 265 7.99 8.50 38.95
N TYR A 266 6.96 7.96 39.62
CA TYR A 266 6.62 8.20 41.04
C TYR A 266 5.76 7.05 41.56
#